data_AF-A0A2C6CK45-F1
#
_entry.id   AF-A0A2C6CK45-F1
#
_cell.length_a   1.000
_cell.length_b   1.000
_cell.length_c   1.000
_cell.angle_alpha   90.00
_cell.angle_beta   90.00
_cell.angle_gamma   90.00
#
_symmetry.space_group_name_H-M   'P 1'
#
loop_
_entity.id
_entity.type
_entity.pdbx_description
1 polymer ?
#
loop_
_entity_poly.entity_id
_entity_poly.type
_entity_poly.pdbx_seq_one_letter_code
_entity_poly.pdbx_strand_id
1 'polypeptide(L)'
;MSQVLSSKQYIQSLPRYITLCERNYLRALKLLPEEVVGESRVIDLASARYCLSVAGVSKYTTDIHIEQMATISAHLPHFSLSVRLYHDAKVAEVIHRDYHRRIKPSYGYPNPDMHQKDEKYQINAFLADWLMVCLEKGRVHLNWDVNNGLV
;
A
#
# COMPACT_ATOMS: atom_id res chain seq x y z
N MET A 1 31.95 -33.68 -15.30
CA MET A 1 31.60 -33.23 -13.94
C MET A 1 31.04 -31.83 -14.02
N SER A 2 29.73 -31.70 -13.96
CA SER A 2 28.99 -30.43 -14.09
C SER A 2 29.01 -29.71 -12.74
N GLN A 3 29.71 -28.59 -12.65
CA GLN A 3 29.65 -27.70 -11.48
C GLN A 3 28.26 -27.07 -11.41
N VAL A 4 27.49 -27.45 -10.39
CA VAL A 4 26.24 -26.79 -10.03
C VAL A 4 26.61 -25.44 -9.43
N LEU A 5 26.35 -24.35 -10.17
CA LEU A 5 26.46 -22.99 -9.65
C LEU A 5 25.50 -22.84 -8.47
N SER A 6 26.05 -22.77 -7.25
CA SER A 6 25.30 -22.46 -6.04
C SER A 6 24.69 -21.07 -6.18
N SER A 7 23.39 -20.99 -6.49
CA SER A 7 22.68 -19.71 -6.56
C SER A 7 22.66 -19.12 -5.15
N LYS A 8 23.35 -17.99 -4.93
CA LYS A 8 23.33 -17.28 -3.65
C LYS A 8 21.87 -17.03 -3.24
N GLN A 9 21.53 -17.50 -2.04
CA GLN A 9 20.22 -17.33 -1.45
C GLN A 9 20.01 -15.83 -1.17
N TYR A 10 18.93 -15.26 -1.68
CA TYR A 10 18.59 -13.86 -1.41
C TYR A 10 18.16 -13.75 0.06
N ILE A 11 18.81 -12.86 0.81
CA ILE A 11 18.49 -12.57 2.20
C ILE A 11 18.00 -11.12 2.24
N GLN A 12 16.73 -10.94 2.57
CA GLN A 12 16.15 -9.60 2.71
C GLN A 12 16.79 -8.89 3.91
N SER A 13 17.27 -7.66 3.70
CA SER A 13 17.73 -6.82 4.81
C SER A 13 16.51 -6.34 5.61
N LEU A 14 16.29 -6.94 6.78
CA LEU A 14 15.19 -6.59 7.67
C LEU A 14 15.20 -5.10 8.08
N PRO A 15 16.35 -4.49 8.48
CA PRO A 15 16.39 -3.07 8.81
C PRO A 15 15.92 -2.18 7.66
N ARG A 16 16.38 -2.46 6.43
CA ARG A 16 15.98 -1.70 5.24
C ARG A 16 14.47 -1.81 4.99
N TYR A 17 13.90 -2.99 5.19
CA TYR A 17 12.46 -3.20 5.03
C TYR A 17 11.65 -2.46 6.09
N ILE A 18 12.07 -2.49 7.36
CA ILE A 18 11.40 -1.75 8.44
C ILE A 18 11.43 -0.25 8.15
N THR A 19 12.59 0.31 7.78
CA THR A 19 12.70 1.74 7.42
C THR A 19 11.79 2.13 6.26
N LEU A 20 11.60 1.25 5.27
CA LEU A 20 10.64 1.47 4.19
C LEU A 20 9.21 1.59 4.75
N CYS A 21 8.82 0.66 5.62
CA CYS A 21 7.48 0.64 6.21
C CYS A 21 7.22 1.82 7.16
N GLU A 22 8.23 2.29 7.90
CA GLU A 22 8.16 3.51 8.72
C GLU A 22 7.89 4.75 7.85
N ARG A 23 8.58 4.87 6.72
CA ARG A 23 8.37 5.98 5.78
C ARG A 23 6.98 5.89 5.14
N ASN A 24 6.49 4.69 4.85
CA ASN A 24 5.14 4.48 4.35
C ASN A 24 4.10 4.92 5.38
N TYR A 25 4.29 4.59 6.66
CA TYR A 25 3.40 5.01 7.74
C TYR A 25 3.25 6.53 7.80
N LEU A 26 4.37 7.25 7.89
CA LEU A 26 4.36 8.72 7.98
C LEU A 26 3.73 9.39 6.75
N ARG A 27 3.90 8.80 5.56
CA ARG A 27 3.27 9.32 4.33
C ARG A 27 1.79 8.99 4.25
N ALA A 28 1.40 7.78 4.65
CA ALA A 28 0.01 7.34 4.66
C ALA A 28 -0.83 8.20 5.62
N LEU A 29 -0.32 8.53 6.82
CA LEU A 29 -1.00 9.41 7.77
C LEU A 29 -1.36 10.78 7.18
N LYS A 30 -0.57 11.30 6.24
CA LYS A 30 -0.85 12.59 5.57
C LYS A 30 -2.00 12.51 4.57
N LEU A 31 -2.29 11.31 4.05
CA LEU A 31 -3.34 11.07 3.07
C LEU A 31 -4.61 10.48 3.69
N LEU A 32 -4.52 9.93 4.89
CA LEU A 32 -5.61 9.26 5.58
C LEU A 32 -6.82 10.22 5.79
N PRO A 33 -8.06 9.80 5.48
CA PRO A 33 -9.25 10.45 5.99
C PRO A 33 -9.36 10.24 7.52
N GLU A 34 -10.49 10.62 8.10
CA GLU A 34 -10.75 10.24 9.50
C GLU A 34 -10.71 8.72 9.64
N GLU A 35 -10.10 8.22 10.71
CA GLU A 35 -9.92 6.79 10.97
C GLU A 35 -11.22 6.17 11.49
N VAL A 36 -12.25 6.22 10.66
CA VAL A 36 -13.59 5.68 10.90
C VAL A 36 -13.94 4.79 9.72
N VAL A 37 -14.41 3.58 10.01
CA VAL A 37 -14.76 2.60 8.96
C VAL A 37 -15.80 3.19 8.00
N GLY A 38 -15.53 3.10 6.70
CA GLY A 38 -16.37 3.66 5.64
C GLY A 38 -15.98 5.07 5.21
N GLU A 39 -15.19 5.80 6.01
CA GLU A 39 -14.63 7.08 5.58
C GLU A 39 -13.67 6.90 4.42
N SER A 40 -13.65 7.89 3.54
CA SER A 40 -12.82 7.84 2.34
C SER A 40 -12.31 9.21 1.93
N ARG A 41 -11.22 9.19 1.18
CA ARG A 41 -10.64 10.36 0.53
C ARG A 41 -10.38 10.06 -0.93
N VAL A 42 -10.88 10.95 -1.79
CA VAL A 42 -10.59 10.91 -3.22
C VAL A 42 -9.33 11.72 -3.49
N ILE A 43 -8.40 11.11 -4.22
CA ILE A 43 -7.12 11.70 -4.61
C ILE A 43 -7.05 11.69 -6.14
N ASP A 44 -7.01 12.89 -6.72
CA ASP A 44 -6.74 13.08 -8.15
C ASP A 44 -5.24 13.16 -8.38
N LEU A 45 -4.74 12.33 -9.30
CA LEU A 45 -3.33 12.25 -9.65
C LEU A 45 -3.17 12.17 -11.17
N ALA A 46 -2.72 13.27 -11.77
CA ALA A 46 -2.67 13.44 -13.22
C ALA A 46 -4.02 13.11 -13.89
N SER A 47 -4.09 12.08 -14.73
CA SER A 47 -5.31 11.63 -15.41
C SER A 47 -6.06 10.49 -14.69
N ALA A 48 -5.60 10.10 -13.50
CA ALA A 48 -6.19 9.02 -12.71
C ALA A 48 -6.79 9.56 -11.41
N ARG A 49 -7.88 8.92 -10.98
CA ARG A 49 -8.56 9.20 -9.71
C ARG A 49 -8.51 7.95 -8.84
N TYR A 50 -8.10 8.12 -7.59
CA TYR A 50 -8.00 7.05 -6.62
C TYR A 50 -8.93 7.33 -5.43
N CYS A 51 -9.52 6.29 -4.88
CA CYS A 51 -10.24 6.32 -3.62
C CYS A 51 -9.41 5.61 -2.56
N LEU A 52 -9.13 6.30 -1.46
CA LEU A 52 -8.54 5.72 -0.27
C LEU A 52 -9.64 5.59 0.80
N SER A 53 -10.02 4.38 1.16
CA SER A 53 -11.10 4.12 2.13
C SER A 53 -10.59 3.39 3.37
N VAL A 54 -11.18 3.68 4.53
CA VAL A 54 -10.91 2.98 5.78
C VAL A 54 -11.77 1.74 5.85
N ALA A 55 -11.10 0.58 5.83
CA ALA A 55 -11.71 -0.73 5.79
C ALA A 55 -11.92 -1.33 7.20
N GLY A 56 -11.07 -0.95 8.15
CA GLY A 56 -11.11 -1.49 9.51
C GLY A 56 -10.30 -0.62 10.46
N VAL A 57 -10.80 -0.48 11.69
CA VAL A 57 -10.12 0.28 12.75
C VAL A 57 -10.12 -0.58 14.00
N SER A 58 -8.97 -0.65 14.66
CA SER A 58 -8.75 -1.37 15.90
C SER A 58 -7.82 -0.56 16.79
N LYS A 59 -7.70 -0.94 18.07
CA LYS A 59 -6.94 -0.17 19.07
C LYS A 59 -5.51 0.23 18.63
N TYR A 60 -4.85 -0.62 17.84
CA TYR A 60 -3.46 -0.41 17.42
C TYR A 60 -3.26 -0.48 15.91
N THR A 61 -4.32 -0.67 15.12
CA THR A 61 -4.19 -0.82 13.67
C THR A 61 -5.35 -0.20 12.92
N THR A 62 -5.04 0.40 11.78
CA THR A 62 -6.01 0.87 10.80
C THR A 62 -5.73 0.22 9.45
N ASP A 63 -6.76 -0.39 8.87
CA ASP A 63 -6.74 -0.98 7.54
C ASP A 63 -7.35 -0.02 6.54
N ILE A 64 -6.63 0.21 5.45
CA ILE A 64 -7.11 1.02 4.34
C ILE A 64 -7.08 0.26 3.02
N HIS A 65 -7.97 0.65 2.11
CA HIS A 65 -7.97 0.24 0.73
C HIS A 65 -7.69 1.42 -0.18
N ILE A 66 -6.85 1.21 -1.18
CA ILE A 66 -6.54 2.17 -2.22
C ILE A 66 -6.99 1.55 -3.52
N GLU A 67 -7.93 2.18 -4.22
CA GLU A 67 -8.51 1.66 -5.47
C GLU A 67 -8.57 2.76 -6.53
N GLN A 68 -8.28 2.41 -7.77
CA GLN A 68 -8.39 3.36 -8.89
C GLN A 68 -9.85 3.43 -9.39
N MET A 69 -10.53 4.56 -9.24
CA MET A 69 -11.97 4.66 -9.50
C MET A 69 -12.39 4.42 -10.97
N ALA A 70 -11.50 4.63 -11.93
CA ALA A 70 -11.79 4.43 -13.35
C ALA A 70 -10.69 3.60 -14.03
N THR A 71 -11.10 2.58 -14.77
CA THR A 71 -10.20 1.72 -15.52
C THR A 71 -9.67 2.47 -16.75
N ILE A 72 -8.34 2.55 -16.91
CA ILE A 72 -7.71 3.18 -18.07
C ILE A 72 -8.01 2.41 -19.37
N SER A 73 -8.18 1.08 -19.29
CA SER A 73 -8.64 0.24 -20.40
C SER A 73 -9.23 -1.08 -19.89
N ALA A 74 -10.17 -1.67 -20.63
CA ALA A 74 -10.76 -2.98 -20.27
C ALA A 74 -9.74 -4.13 -20.21
N HIS A 75 -8.53 -3.94 -20.75
CA HIS A 75 -7.48 -4.95 -20.85
C HIS A 75 -6.39 -4.82 -19.76
N LEU A 76 -6.40 -3.73 -18.98
CA LEU A 76 -5.46 -3.55 -17.88
C LEU A 76 -6.10 -3.94 -16.54
N PRO A 77 -5.35 -4.61 -15.65
CA PRO A 77 -5.84 -4.94 -14.33
C PRO A 77 -6.13 -3.66 -13.54
N HIS A 78 -7.23 -3.69 -12.78
CA HIS A 78 -7.61 -2.61 -11.88
C HIS A 78 -6.59 -2.47 -10.77
N PHE A 79 -6.05 -1.27 -10.58
CA PHE A 79 -5.12 -0.99 -9.50
C PHE A 79 -5.85 -0.99 -8.15
N SER A 80 -5.46 -1.92 -7.27
CA SER A 80 -5.93 -1.98 -5.89
C SER A 80 -4.82 -2.40 -4.92
N LEU A 81 -4.75 -1.76 -3.75
CA LEU A 81 -3.88 -2.14 -2.64
C LEU A 81 -4.66 -2.19 -1.34
N SER A 82 -4.32 -3.14 -0.47
CA SER A 82 -4.77 -3.16 0.92
C SER A 82 -3.57 -2.88 1.81
N VAL A 83 -3.66 -1.89 2.68
CA VAL A 83 -2.54 -1.44 3.51
C VAL A 83 -2.98 -1.47 4.97
N ARG A 84 -2.14 -2.02 5.83
CA ARG A 84 -2.32 -1.97 7.29
C ARG A 84 -1.32 -1.00 7.90
N LEU A 85 -1.82 -0.05 8.67
CA LEU A 85 -1.04 0.83 9.52
C LEU A 85 -1.00 0.23 10.92
N TYR A 86 0.18 0.04 11.48
CA TYR A 86 0.41 -0.36 12.87
C TYR A 86 0.85 0.87 13.66
N HIS A 87 0.03 1.34 14.59
CA HIS A 87 0.27 2.60 15.30
C HIS A 87 1.28 2.48 16.45
N ASP A 88 1.40 1.28 17.02
CA ASP A 88 2.37 0.94 18.06
C ASP A 88 3.80 0.88 17.51
N ALA A 89 3.99 0.16 16.41
CA ALA A 89 5.26 0.03 15.71
C ALA A 89 5.55 1.20 14.74
N LYS A 90 4.55 2.04 14.45
CA LYS A 90 4.62 3.17 13.50
C LYS A 90 5.09 2.76 12.11
N VAL A 91 4.57 1.65 11.62
CA VAL A 91 4.88 1.09 10.29
C VAL A 91 3.60 0.86 9.49
N ALA A 92 3.69 0.99 8.18
CA ALA A 92 2.60 0.64 7.27
C ALA A 92 3.11 -0.31 6.19
N GLU A 93 2.35 -1.37 5.95
CA GLU A 93 2.68 -2.37 4.93
C GLU A 93 1.48 -2.75 4.07
N VAL A 94 1.75 -3.11 2.82
CA VAL A 94 0.76 -3.74 1.95
C VAL A 94 0.49 -5.17 2.42
N ILE A 95 -0.79 -5.51 2.59
CA ILE A 95 -1.30 -6.82 2.99
C ILE A 95 -2.19 -7.39 1.88
N HIS A 96 -2.41 -8.70 1.88
CA HIS A 96 -3.51 -9.30 1.11
C HIS A 96 -4.81 -9.22 1.90
N ARG A 97 -5.95 -9.04 1.20
CA ARG A 97 -7.29 -9.10 1.81
C ARG A 97 -7.59 -10.46 2.44
N ASP A 98 -7.20 -11.54 1.76
CA ASP A 98 -7.33 -12.88 2.30
C ASP A 98 -6.16 -13.19 3.23
N TYR A 99 -6.43 -13.30 4.53
CA TYR A 99 -5.42 -13.70 5.53
C TYR A 99 -4.72 -15.01 5.15
N HIS A 100 -5.43 -15.94 4.50
CA HIS A 100 -4.89 -17.21 4.02
C HIS A 100 -3.93 -17.07 2.82
N ARG A 101 -3.94 -15.92 2.13
CA ARG A 101 -3.05 -15.60 1.00
C ARG A 101 -2.00 -14.54 1.35
N ARG A 102 -1.55 -14.48 2.60
CA ARG A 102 -0.47 -13.57 3.03
C ARG A 102 0.74 -13.62 2.08
N ILE A 103 1.22 -12.46 1.62
CA ILE A 103 2.51 -12.36 0.91
C ILE A 103 3.58 -12.82 1.89
N LYS A 104 4.33 -13.86 1.52
CA LYS A 104 5.45 -14.32 2.33
C LYS A 104 6.65 -13.39 2.12
N PRO A 105 7.41 -13.08 3.18
CA PRO A 105 8.59 -12.21 3.07
C PRO A 105 9.71 -12.80 2.21
N SER A 106 9.74 -14.13 2.04
CA SER A 106 10.60 -14.81 1.08
C SER A 106 10.02 -16.17 0.72
N TYR A 107 10.21 -16.61 -0.52
CA TYR A 107 9.85 -17.95 -1.00
C TYR A 107 11.12 -18.80 -1.15
N GLY A 108 11.12 -19.99 -0.53
CA GLY A 108 12.18 -20.99 -0.71
C GLY A 108 12.18 -21.54 -2.14
N TYR A 109 13.33 -22.04 -2.60
CA TYR A 109 13.42 -22.75 -3.88
C TYR A 109 13.50 -24.26 -3.63
N PRO A 110 12.81 -25.12 -4.42
CA PRO A 110 12.03 -24.81 -5.62
C PRO A 110 10.78 -23.98 -5.29
N ASN A 111 10.52 -22.97 -6.11
CA ASN A 111 9.40 -22.05 -5.98
C ASN A 111 8.30 -22.46 -6.98
N PRO A 112 7.45 -23.45 -6.64
CA PRO A 112 6.49 -24.03 -7.57
C PRO A 112 5.47 -23.01 -8.11
N ASP A 113 5.23 -21.92 -7.38
CA ASP A 113 4.29 -20.86 -7.74
C ASP A 113 4.96 -19.65 -8.44
N MET A 114 6.28 -19.69 -8.67
CA MET A 114 7.08 -18.66 -9.35
C MET A 114 7.07 -17.23 -8.73
N HIS A 115 6.68 -17.06 -7.46
CA HIS A 115 6.78 -15.78 -6.73
C HIS A 115 8.19 -15.16 -6.69
N GLN A 116 8.32 -13.84 -6.84
CA GLN A 116 9.63 -13.18 -6.72
C GLN A 116 10.13 -13.24 -5.27
N LYS A 117 11.44 -13.46 -5.08
CA LYS A 117 12.04 -13.69 -3.74
C LYS A 117 11.88 -12.50 -2.77
N ASP A 118 11.62 -11.31 -3.29
CA ASP A 118 11.50 -10.04 -2.60
C ASP A 118 10.15 -9.34 -2.87
N GLU A 119 9.13 -10.07 -3.34
CA GLU A 119 7.81 -9.55 -3.71
C GLU A 119 7.22 -8.63 -2.62
N LYS A 120 7.34 -9.01 -1.34
CA LYS A 120 6.91 -8.19 -0.21
C LYS A 120 7.59 -6.83 -0.17
N TYR A 121 8.90 -6.79 -0.41
CA TYR A 121 9.65 -5.54 -0.46
C TYR A 121 9.23 -4.70 -1.67
N GLN A 122 9.14 -5.32 -2.85
CA GLN A 122 8.77 -4.63 -4.09
C GLN A 122 7.40 -3.97 -3.99
N ILE A 123 6.40 -4.68 -3.47
CA ILE A 123 5.04 -4.13 -3.31
C ILE A 123 5.02 -2.97 -2.30
N ASN A 124 5.80 -3.06 -1.21
CA ASN A 124 5.90 -1.95 -0.25
C ASN A 124 6.71 -0.76 -0.78
N ALA A 125 7.68 -1.01 -1.67
CA ALA A 125 8.41 0.03 -2.37
C ALA A 125 7.51 0.73 -3.38
N PHE A 126 6.67 -0.02 -4.10
CA PHE A 126 5.63 0.54 -4.95
C PHE A 126 4.67 1.43 -4.16
N LEU A 127 4.20 0.98 -2.99
CA LEU A 127 3.39 1.82 -2.10
C LEU A 127 4.13 3.11 -1.72
N ALA A 128 5.43 3.02 -1.41
CA ALA A 128 6.23 4.18 -1.05
C ALA A 128 6.30 5.23 -2.17
N ASP A 129 6.49 4.79 -3.41
CA ASP A 129 6.54 5.65 -4.58
C ASP A 129 5.16 6.25 -4.87
N TRP A 130 4.10 5.44 -4.79
CA TRP A 130 2.72 5.93 -4.95
C TRP A 130 2.38 7.00 -3.92
N LEU A 131 2.67 6.75 -2.63
CA LEU A 131 2.46 7.72 -1.56
C LEU A 131 3.26 9.01 -1.77
N MET A 132 4.51 8.90 -2.22
CA MET A 132 5.36 10.05 -2.51
C MET A 132 4.74 10.91 -3.61
N VAL A 133 4.34 10.28 -4.71
CA VAL A 133 3.73 10.96 -5.85
C VAL A 133 2.39 11.61 -5.46
N CYS A 134 1.58 10.95 -4.64
CA CYS A 134 0.34 11.52 -4.09
C CYS A 134 0.62 12.77 -3.24
N LEU A 135 1.67 12.77 -2.43
CA LEU A 135 2.02 13.94 -1.61
C LEU A 135 2.59 15.10 -2.42
N GLU A 136 3.31 14.81 -3.50
CA GLU A 136 3.95 15.84 -4.33
C GLU A 136 3.01 16.43 -5.38
N LYS A 137 2.11 15.61 -5.94
CA LYS A 137 1.31 15.96 -7.13
C LYS A 137 -0.18 15.70 -6.97
N GLY A 138 -0.59 15.01 -5.91
CA GLY A 138 -1.99 14.67 -5.67
C GLY A 138 -2.82 15.90 -5.29
N ARG A 139 -4.09 15.87 -5.68
CA ARG A 139 -5.09 16.87 -5.31
C ARG A 139 -6.24 16.18 -4.60
N VAL A 140 -6.72 16.79 -3.51
CA VAL A 140 -7.85 16.30 -2.75
C VAL A 140 -8.98 17.32 -2.88
N HIS A 141 -10.20 16.82 -3.08
CA HIS A 141 -11.38 17.68 -3.05
C HIS A 141 -11.68 18.10 -1.61
N LEU A 142 -11.60 19.40 -1.35
CA LEU A 142 -12.07 20.00 -0.11
C LEU A 142 -13.54 20.37 -0.30
N ASN A 143 -14.43 19.72 0.44
CA ASN A 143 -15.82 20.16 0.56
C ASN A 143 -15.83 21.41 1.45
N TRP A 144 -15.57 22.57 0.83
CA TRP A 144 -15.56 23.85 1.52
C TRP A 144 -16.97 24.32 1.91
N ASP A 145 -18.01 23.70 1.34
CA ASP A 145 -19.40 24.10 1.51
C ASP A 145 -20.26 22.96 2.10
N VAL A 146 -20.04 22.69 3.38
CA VAL A 146 -20.97 21.90 4.20
C VAL A 146 -21.52 22.82 5.29
N ASN A 147 -22.61 23.52 4.98
CA ASN A 147 -23.57 24.05 5.95
C ASN A 147 -22.98 24.87 7.11
N ASN A 148 -22.20 25.91 6.82
CA ASN A 148 -21.83 26.92 7.83
C ASN A 148 -22.56 28.28 7.67
N GLY A 149 -23.60 28.36 6.83
CA GLY A 149 -24.46 29.55 6.73
C GLY A 149 -23.72 30.84 6.38
N LEU A 150 -22.62 30.76 5.62
CA LEU A 150 -21.88 31.91 5.11
C LEU A 150 -21.98 31.98 3.58
N VAL A 151 -23.20 32.06 3.07
CA VAL A 151 -23.64 32.93 1.96
C VAL A 151 -25.12 33.23 2.17
#